data_AF-A0A367KLF8-F1
#
_entry.id   AF-A0A367KLF8-F1
#
_cell.length_a   1.000
_cell.length_b   1.000
_cell.length_c   1.000
_cell.angle_alpha   90.00
_cell.angle_beta   90.00
_cell.angle_gamma   90.00
#
_symmetry.space_group_name_H-M   'P 1'
#
loop_
_entity.id
_entity.type
_entity.pdbx_description
1 polymer ?
#
loop_
_entity_poly.entity_id
_entity_poly.type
_entity_poly.pdbx_seq_one_letter_code
_entity_poly.pdbx_strand_id
1 'polypeptide(L)'
;MASKLVGSAQASLNKLIALQKPVVYNTKVAVEVAKQVYKKEGMAFPTGAQFNEAQQTVQNALKIKNLKNLTFSDAAKGGLIFAEIYTFFLLGEIVGRRNLIGYNVESEESAHH
;
A
#
# COMPACT_ATOMS: atom_id res chain seq x y z
N MET A 1 0.27 -2.42 49.67
CA MET A 1 0.45 -3.13 48.38
C MET A 1 -0.24 -2.39 47.23
N ALA A 2 -1.52 -1.98 47.34
CA ALA A 2 -2.25 -1.27 46.29
C ALA A 2 -1.65 0.10 45.86
N SER A 3 -1.13 0.89 46.80
CA SER A 3 -0.56 2.23 46.52
C SER A 3 0.69 2.20 45.62
N LYS A 4 1.54 1.16 45.75
CA LYS A 4 2.73 1.00 44.88
C LYS A 4 2.39 0.58 43.45
N LEU A 5 1.29 -0.16 43.28
CA LEU A 5 0.77 -0.62 41.98
C LEU A 5 0.08 0.52 41.22
N VAL A 6 -0.67 1.37 41.93
CA VAL A 6 -1.24 2.61 41.38
C VAL A 6 -0.13 3.59 40.97
N GLY A 7 0.93 3.74 41.79
CA GLY A 7 2.07 4.61 41.44
C GLY A 7 2.86 4.16 40.22
N SER A 8 3.08 2.84 40.03
CA SER A 8 3.76 2.32 38.84
C SER A 8 2.90 2.40 37.58
N ALA A 9 1.58 2.19 37.68
CA ALA A 9 0.65 2.43 36.59
C ALA A 9 0.62 3.91 36.18
N GLN A 10 0.56 4.83 37.15
CA GLN A 10 0.62 6.27 36.92
C GLN A 10 1.91 6.69 36.20
N ALA A 11 3.07 6.13 36.60
CA ALA A 11 4.35 6.40 35.97
C ALA A 11 4.42 5.92 34.51
N SER A 12 3.86 4.74 34.22
CA SER A 12 3.78 4.21 32.85
C SER A 12 2.84 5.03 31.97
N LEU A 13 1.71 5.48 32.51
CA LEU A 13 0.78 6.38 31.81
C LEU A 13 1.44 7.73 31.50
N ASN A 14 2.15 8.32 32.46
CA ASN A 14 2.89 9.57 32.23
C ASN A 14 3.96 9.43 31.13
N LYS A 15 4.60 8.26 31.01
CA LYS A 15 5.53 7.96 29.91
C LYS A 15 4.80 7.86 28.56
N LEU A 16 3.64 7.21 28.48
CA LEU A 16 2.83 7.19 27.24
C LEU A 16 2.40 8.61 26.84
N ILE A 17 1.94 9.42 27.79
CA ILE A 17 1.54 10.80 27.54
C ILE A 17 2.74 11.64 27.08
N ALA A 18 3.93 11.39 27.63
CA ALA A 18 5.16 12.03 27.18
C ALA A 18 5.54 11.63 25.74
N LEU A 19 5.24 10.40 25.31
CA LEU A 19 5.46 9.93 23.94
C LEU A 19 4.41 10.45 22.94
N GLN A 20 3.23 10.86 23.39
CA GLN A 20 2.18 11.38 22.52
C GLN A 20 2.66 12.61 21.72
N LYS A 21 3.33 13.57 22.37
CA LYS A 21 3.84 14.79 21.70
C LYS A 21 4.84 14.49 20.58
N PRO A 22 5.94 13.74 20.80
CA PRO A 22 6.88 13.41 19.74
C PRO A 22 6.28 12.51 18.66
N VAL A 23 5.41 11.55 19.02
CA VAL A 23 4.72 10.70 18.02
C VAL A 23 3.85 11.55 17.10
N VAL A 24 2.99 12.41 17.66
CA VAL A 24 2.13 13.28 16.84
C VAL A 24 2.95 14.20 15.94
N TYR A 25 4.05 14.77 16.45
CA TYR A 25 4.94 15.61 15.64
C TYR A 25 5.57 14.81 14.49
N ASN A 26 6.17 13.66 14.78
CA ASN A 26 6.81 12.82 13.77
C ASN A 26 5.82 12.30 12.73
N THR A 27 4.60 11.94 13.14
CA THR A 27 3.53 11.55 12.21
C THR A 27 3.14 12.70 11.29
N LYS A 28 3.04 13.94 11.79
CA LYS A 28 2.76 15.11 10.94
C LYS A 28 3.85 15.35 9.90
N VAL A 29 5.13 15.26 10.30
CA VAL A 29 6.26 15.38 9.37
C VAL A 29 6.20 14.27 8.32
N ALA A 30 5.97 13.02 8.74
CA ALA A 30 5.84 11.89 7.82
C ALA A 30 4.69 12.08 6.82
N VAL A 31 3.55 12.61 7.26
CA VAL A 31 2.41 12.94 6.38
C VAL A 31 2.78 14.03 5.37
N GLU A 32 3.51 15.07 5.77
CA GLU A 32 3.90 16.14 4.86
C GLU A 32 4.91 15.65 3.81
N VAL A 33 5.86 14.80 4.21
CA VAL A 33 6.78 14.13 3.29
C VAL A 33 6.02 13.21 2.34
N ALA A 34 5.08 12.39 2.85
CA ALA A 34 4.25 11.53 2.01
C ALA A 34 3.44 12.34 0.98
N LYS A 35 2.89 13.49 1.38
CA LYS A 35 2.17 14.40 0.49
C LYS A 35 3.06 14.98 -0.61
N GLN A 36 4.31 15.32 -0.29
CA GLN A 36 5.27 15.82 -1.27
C GLN A 36 5.61 14.73 -2.29
N VAL A 37 5.88 13.50 -1.83
CA VAL A 37 6.14 12.35 -2.71
C VAL A 37 4.93 12.06 -3.59
N TYR A 38 3.71 12.02 -3.04
CA TYR A 38 2.48 11.80 -3.80
C TYR A 38 2.33 12.77 -4.98
N LYS A 39 2.63 14.06 -4.75
CA LYS A 39 2.56 15.09 -5.79
C LYS A 39 3.71 15.00 -6.80
N LYS A 40 4.92 14.68 -6.34
CA LYS A 40 6.13 14.63 -7.18
C LYS A 40 6.16 13.39 -8.08
N GLU A 41 5.74 12.25 -7.56
CA GLU A 41 5.65 10.98 -8.29
C GLU A 41 4.41 10.89 -9.19
N GLY A 42 3.56 11.92 -9.20
CA GLY A 42 2.38 11.93 -10.07
C GLY A 42 1.40 10.81 -9.76
N MET A 43 1.26 10.40 -8.49
CA MET A 43 0.34 9.33 -8.04
C MET A 43 -1.14 9.73 -8.12
N ALA A 44 -1.43 10.89 -8.72
CA ALA A 44 -2.79 11.29 -9.07
C ALA A 44 -3.31 10.40 -10.20
N PHE A 45 -4.63 10.21 -10.23
CA PHE A 45 -5.25 9.48 -11.32
C PHE A 45 -4.93 10.18 -12.66
N PRO A 46 -4.46 9.43 -13.68
CA PRO A 46 -4.08 10.02 -14.96
C PRO A 46 -5.31 10.62 -15.67
N THR A 47 -5.05 11.61 -16.50
CA THR A 47 -6.08 12.21 -17.38
C THR A 47 -6.52 11.22 -18.46
N GLY A 48 -7.73 11.39 -19.01
CA GLY A 48 -8.22 10.54 -20.10
C GLY A 48 -7.31 10.52 -21.34
N ALA A 49 -6.60 11.62 -21.61
CA ALA A 49 -5.62 11.69 -22.69
C ALA A 49 -4.41 10.77 -22.43
N GLN A 50 -3.88 10.77 -21.21
CA GLN A 50 -2.76 9.89 -20.81
C GLN A 50 -3.16 8.42 -20.86
N PHE A 51 -4.43 8.09 -20.59
CA PHE A 51 -4.92 6.72 -20.72
C PHE A 51 -4.93 6.24 -22.18
N ASN A 52 -5.35 7.10 -23.11
CA ASN A 52 -5.31 6.80 -24.54
C ASN A 52 -3.86 6.60 -25.03
N GLU A 53 -2.94 7.45 -24.58
CA GLU A 53 -1.51 7.34 -24.90
C GLU A 53 -0.90 6.04 -24.35
N ALA A 54 -1.24 5.66 -23.11
CA ALA A 54 -0.81 4.40 -22.51
C ALA A 54 -1.32 3.19 -23.31
N GLN A 55 -2.60 3.20 -23.71
CA GLN A 55 -3.15 2.13 -24.56
C GLN A 55 -2.43 2.01 -25.90
N GLN A 56 -2.18 3.13 -26.57
CA GLN A 56 -1.45 3.13 -27.83
C GLN A 56 -0.03 2.60 -27.66
N THR A 57 0.65 2.96 -26.57
CA THR A 57 1.99 2.46 -26.23
C THR A 57 1.98 0.95 -26.03
N VAL A 58 1.02 0.41 -25.28
CA VAL A 58 0.88 -1.04 -25.07
C VAL A 58 0.59 -1.76 -26.39
N GLN A 59 -0.35 -1.24 -27.19
CA GLN A 59 -0.66 -1.83 -28.50
C GLN A 59 0.55 -1.85 -29.44
N ASN A 60 1.38 -0.80 -29.40
CA ASN A 60 2.61 -0.73 -30.17
C ASN A 60 3.69 -1.68 -29.64
N ALA A 61 3.84 -1.81 -28.32
CA ALA A 61 4.78 -2.74 -27.70
C ALA A 61 4.44 -4.21 -28.00
N LEU A 62 3.14 -4.54 -28.11
CA LEU A 62 2.66 -5.89 -28.42
C LEU A 62 2.77 -6.28 -29.90
N LYS A 63 3.26 -5.38 -30.78
CA LYS A 63 3.50 -5.72 -32.19
C LYS A 63 4.61 -6.76 -32.31
N ILE A 64 4.36 -7.82 -33.09
CA ILE A 64 5.26 -8.99 -33.29
C ILE A 64 6.71 -8.59 -33.62
N LYS A 65 6.92 -7.47 -34.33
CA LYS A 65 8.25 -6.95 -34.67
C LYS A 65 9.06 -6.52 -33.43
N ASN A 66 8.41 -6.01 -32.39
CA ASN A 66 9.05 -5.56 -31.16
C ASN A 66 9.33 -6.74 -30.22
N LEU A 67 8.47 -7.76 -30.18
CA LEU A 67 8.67 -8.95 -29.36
C LEU A 67 9.87 -9.79 -29.81
N LYS A 68 10.18 -9.80 -31.11
CA LYS A 68 11.31 -10.56 -31.66
C LYS A 68 12.69 -9.99 -31.28
N ASN A 69 12.76 -8.75 -30.81
CA ASN A 69 14.00 -8.08 -30.45
C ASN A 69 14.22 -8.00 -28.93
N LEU A 70 13.45 -8.73 -28.11
CA LEU A 70 13.55 -8.67 -26.66
C LEU A 70 14.79 -9.39 -26.14
N THR A 71 15.56 -8.70 -25.29
CA THR A 71 16.71 -9.28 -24.58
C THR A 71 16.27 -9.85 -23.23
N PHE A 72 17.04 -10.79 -22.66
CA PHE A 72 16.78 -11.32 -21.31
C PHE A 72 16.71 -10.23 -20.23
N SER A 73 17.49 -9.15 -20.37
CA SER A 73 17.42 -7.99 -19.46
C SER A 73 16.08 -7.28 -19.53
N ASP A 74 15.48 -7.18 -20.72
CA ASP A 74 14.16 -6.55 -20.91
C ASP A 74 13.05 -7.40 -20.29
N ALA A 75 13.15 -8.72 -20.43
CA ALA A 75 12.24 -9.65 -19.77
C ALA A 75 12.32 -9.56 -18.24
N ALA A 76 13.54 -9.44 -17.68
CA ALA A 76 13.72 -9.29 -16.23
C ALA A 76 13.10 -7.97 -15.70
N LYS A 77 13.32 -6.86 -16.41
CA LYS A 77 12.70 -5.56 -16.09
C LYS A 77 11.19 -5.61 -16.21
N GLY A 78 10.67 -6.23 -17.28
CA GLY A 78 9.25 -6.43 -17.49
C GLY A 78 8.61 -7.28 -16.38
N GLY A 79 9.31 -8.33 -15.92
CA GLY A 79 8.87 -9.15 -14.80
C GLY A 79 8.81 -8.37 -13.48
N LEU A 80 9.76 -7.50 -13.21
CA LEU A 80 9.74 -6.64 -12.02
C LEU A 80 8.54 -5.68 -12.04
N ILE A 81 8.31 -5.00 -13.17
CA ILE A 81 7.16 -4.10 -13.35
C ILE A 81 5.84 -4.87 -13.26
N PHE A 82 5.78 -6.08 -13.81
CA PHE A 82 4.61 -6.95 -13.70
C PHE A 82 4.32 -7.32 -12.25
N ALA A 83 5.34 -7.67 -11.46
CA ALA A 83 5.19 -7.96 -10.04
C ALA A 83 4.66 -6.74 -9.26
N GLU A 84 5.09 -5.53 -9.62
CA GLU A 84 4.59 -4.28 -9.05
C GLU A 84 3.10 -4.08 -9.37
N ILE A 85 2.69 -4.23 -10.64
CA ILE A 85 1.29 -4.14 -11.05
C ILE A 85 0.43 -5.20 -10.34
N TYR A 86 0.93 -6.42 -10.22
CA TYR A 86 0.25 -7.51 -9.52
C TYR A 86 0.06 -7.19 -8.03
N THR A 87 1.04 -6.53 -7.41
CA THR A 87 0.93 -6.07 -6.02
C THR A 87 -0.19 -5.03 -5.87
N PHE A 88 -0.31 -4.08 -6.80
CA PHE A 88 -1.43 -3.13 -6.80
C PHE A 88 -2.79 -3.80 -7.01
N PHE A 89 -2.85 -4.85 -7.83
CA PHE A 89 -4.07 -5.66 -7.98
C PHE A 89 -4.49 -6.30 -6.65
N LEU A 90 -3.55 -6.93 -5.93
CA LEU A 90 -3.83 -7.51 -4.61
C LEU A 90 -4.22 -6.45 -3.56
N LEU A 91 -3.59 -5.28 -3.58
CA LEU A 91 -4.01 -4.14 -2.74
C LEU A 91 -5.46 -3.72 -3.05
N GLY A 92 -5.83 -3.71 -4.34
CA GLY A 92 -7.19 -3.47 -4.79
C GLY A 92 -8.17 -4.51 -4.23
N GLU A 93 -7.82 -5.79 -4.24
CA GLU A 93 -8.63 -6.84 -3.62
C GLU A 93 -8.78 -6.64 -2.10
N ILE A 94 -7.70 -6.29 -1.39
CA ILE A 94 -7.74 -5.99 0.06
C ILE A 94 -8.72 -4.85 0.35
N VAL A 95 -8.66 -3.77 -0.44
CA VAL A 95 -9.57 -2.62 -0.30
C VAL A 95 -11.01 -3.01 -0.64
N GLY A 96 -11.21 -3.76 -1.74
CA GLY A 96 -12.52 -4.20 -2.20
C GLY A 96 -13.21 -5.14 -1.21
N ARG A 97 -12.48 -6.08 -0.61
CA ARG A 97 -13.00 -7.01 0.40
C ARG A 97 -12.97 -6.46 1.83
N ARG A 98 -12.33 -5.30 2.04
CA ARG A 98 -12.14 -4.63 3.35
C ARG A 98 -11.53 -5.53 4.42
N ASN A 99 -10.73 -6.51 4.02
CA ASN A 99 -10.11 -7.48 4.92
C ASN A 99 -8.65 -7.68 4.52
N LEU A 100 -7.75 -7.65 5.50
CA LEU A 100 -6.32 -7.80 5.24
C LEU A 100 -5.97 -9.25 4.90
N ILE A 101 -6.64 -10.22 5.51
CA ILE A 101 -6.34 -11.66 5.36
C ILE A 101 -7.62 -12.43 5.03
N GLY A 102 -7.64 -13.07 3.85
CA GLY A 102 -8.76 -13.90 3.41
C GLY A 102 -10.08 -13.14 3.20
N TYR A 103 -11.13 -13.88 2.86
CA TYR A 103 -12.51 -13.39 2.90
C TYR A 103 -13.08 -13.64 4.29
N ASN A 104 -13.84 -12.68 4.80
CA ASN A 104 -14.65 -12.90 5.99
C ASN A 104 -15.88 -13.69 5.54
N VAL A 105 -15.77 -15.00 5.62
CA VAL A 105 -16.88 -15.93 5.44
C VAL A 105 -17.20 -16.52 6.80
N GLU A 106 -18.50 -16.64 7.11
CA GLU A 106 -18.94 -17.37 8.29
C GLU A 106 -18.43 -18.81 8.15
N SER A 107 -17.65 -19.26 9.12
CA SER A 107 -17.24 -20.66 9.17
C SER A 107 -18.47 -21.51 9.49
N GLU A 108 -18.63 -22.64 8.79
CA GLU A 108 -19.69 -23.64 9.00
C GLU A 108 -19.79 -24.12 10.47
N GLU A 109 -18.74 -23.92 11.30
CA GLU A 109 -18.75 -24.18 12.74
C GLU A 109 -19.74 -23.31 13.54
N SER A 110 -20.12 -22.13 13.05
CA SER A 110 -21.07 -21.24 13.75
C SER A 110 -22.54 -21.54 13.43
N ALA A 111 -22.82 -22.44 12.49
CA ALA A 111 -24.18 -22.82 12.09
C ALA A 111 -24.80 -23.95 12.96
N HIS A 112 -24.03 -24.49 13.90
CA HIS A 112 -24.45 -25.55 14.82
C HIS A 112 -24.31 -25.14 16.28
N HIS A 113 -24.89 -24.00 16.68
CA HIS A 113 -25.16 -23.67 18.08
C HIS A 113 -26.51 -22.97 18.25
#